data_AF-A0AA88GUF6-F1
#
_entry.id   AF-A0AA88GUF6-F1
#
_cell.length_a   1.000
_cell.length_b   1.000
_cell.length_c   1.000
_cell.angle_alpha   90.00
_cell.angle_beta   90.00
_cell.angle_gamma   90.00
#
_symmetry.space_group_name_H-M   'P 1'
#
loop_
_entity.id
_entity.type
_entity.pdbx_description
1 polymer ?
#
loop_
_entity_poly.entity_id
_entity_poly.type
_entity_poly.pdbx_seq_one_letter_code
_entity_poly.pdbx_strand_id
1 'polypeptide(L)'
;MNSNVIQKDIVEVIANLQNHWNILEEELIEINKDIQYMTHCLKKYGESFRIPLGHLQDLKVYKKNAMRDIIATMESFSTNLNGGRVLSNTLSQHIATSDFVNSVGRSWSTSSSLVNPQAQYAGMVSRGEVVTMTTKKKPNTPVHYKLITKKPQGQATL
;
A
#
# COMPACT_ATOMS: atom_id res chain seq x y z
N MET A 1 2.19 -13.48 10.89
CA MET A 1 3.40 -12.73 10.46
C MET A 1 3.68 -11.67 11.52
N ASN A 2 4.88 -11.64 12.10
CA ASN A 2 5.23 -10.76 13.22
C ASN A 2 5.54 -9.34 12.72
N SER A 3 4.86 -8.32 13.28
CA SER A 3 5.07 -6.90 12.97
C SER A 3 6.55 -6.46 13.04
N ASN A 4 7.33 -7.07 13.92
CA ASN A 4 8.76 -6.80 14.10
C ASN A 4 9.64 -7.27 12.93
N VAL A 5 9.19 -8.26 12.15
CA VAL A 5 9.91 -8.75 10.97
C VAL A 5 9.72 -7.77 9.81
N ILE A 6 8.48 -7.37 9.56
CA ILE A 6 8.14 -6.40 8.49
C ILE A 6 8.83 -5.06 8.72
N GLN A 7 8.91 -4.58 9.96
CA GLN A 7 9.63 -3.35 10.28
C GLN A 7 11.14 -3.45 10.01
N LYS A 8 11.76 -4.60 10.29
CA LYS A 8 13.17 -4.82 9.99
C LYS A 8 13.42 -4.84 8.49
N ASP A 9 12.59 -5.55 7.73
CA ASP A 9 12.69 -5.64 6.27
C ASP A 9 12.58 -4.25 5.62
N ILE A 10 11.65 -3.41 6.12
CA ILE A 10 11.48 -2.03 5.64
C ILE A 10 12.73 -1.18 5.91
N VAL A 11 13.28 -1.25 7.13
CA VAL A 11 14.48 -0.49 7.50
C VAL A 11 15.69 -0.93 6.69
N GLU A 12 15.82 -2.23 6.44
CA GLU A 12 16.88 -2.80 5.60
C GLU A 12 16.79 -2.31 4.15
N VAL A 13 15.59 -2.30 3.56
CA VAL A 13 15.38 -1.78 2.19
C VAL A 13 15.74 -0.30 2.11
N ILE A 14 15.33 0.51 3.08
CA ILE A 14 15.67 1.95 3.10
C ILE A 14 17.19 2.13 3.22
N ALA A 15 17.84 1.42 4.14
CA ALA A 15 19.28 1.50 4.33
C ALA A 15 20.05 1.11 3.06
N ASN A 16 19.59 0.07 2.35
CA ASN A 16 20.21 -0.37 1.11
C ASN A 16 20.05 0.65 -0.02
N LEU A 17 18.84 1.22 -0.18
CA LEU A 17 18.60 2.28 -1.17
C LEU A 17 19.45 3.53 -0.89
N GLN A 18 19.59 3.91 0.38
CA GLN A 18 20.41 5.04 0.78
C GLN A 18 21.90 4.78 0.55
N ASN A 19 22.37 3.55 0.78
CA ASN A 19 23.73 3.15 0.44
C ASN A 19 23.99 3.23 -1.07
N HIS A 20 23.09 2.68 -1.90
CA HIS A 20 23.20 2.79 -3.36
C HIS A 20 23.19 4.25 -3.83
N TRP A 21 22.33 5.09 -3.24
CA TRP A 21 22.30 6.53 -3.55
C TRP A 21 23.66 7.19 -3.31
N ASN A 22 24.25 6.98 -2.13
CA ASN A 22 25.54 7.59 -1.77
C ASN A 22 26.66 7.15 -2.72
N ILE A 23 26.73 5.84 -3.03
CA ILE A 23 27.72 5.31 -3.97
C ILE A 23 27.57 5.97 -5.34
N LEU A 24 26.35 6.07 -5.87
CA LEU A 24 26.11 6.71 -7.16
C LEU A 24 26.48 8.20 -7.16
N GLU A 25 26.26 8.90 -6.05
CA GLU A 25 26.64 10.30 -5.89
C GLU A 25 28.16 10.49 -5.97
N GLU A 26 28.91 9.68 -5.22
CA GLU A 26 30.38 9.67 -5.26
C GLU A 26 30.92 9.34 -6.66
N GLU A 27 30.39 8.30 -7.30
CA GLU A 27 30.78 7.93 -8.67
C GLU A 27 30.50 9.06 -9.67
N LEU A 28 29.39 9.80 -9.53
CA LEU A 28 29.08 10.93 -10.39
C LEU A 28 30.04 12.10 -10.20
N ILE A 29 30.52 12.32 -8.97
CA ILE A 29 31.55 13.31 -8.69
C ILE A 29 32.85 12.92 -9.42
N GLU A 30 33.27 11.66 -9.31
CA GLU A 30 34.48 11.17 -10.00
C GLU A 30 34.33 11.24 -11.53
N ILE A 31 33.20 10.80 -12.11
CA ILE A 31 32.95 10.93 -13.55
C ILE A 31 33.02 12.39 -14.01
N ASN A 32 32.55 13.34 -13.21
CA ASN A 32 32.68 14.75 -13.55
C ASN A 32 34.14 15.21 -13.57
N LYS A 33 34.98 14.73 -12.65
CA LYS A 33 36.42 15.00 -12.65
C LYS A 33 37.09 14.39 -13.88
N ASP A 34 36.75 13.14 -14.20
CA ASP A 34 37.27 12.42 -15.36
C ASP A 34 36.88 13.11 -16.68
N ILE A 35 35.65 13.60 -16.80
CA ILE A 35 35.21 14.39 -17.96
C ILE A 35 36.06 15.65 -18.12
N GLN A 36 36.35 16.37 -17.02
CA GLN A 36 37.19 17.56 -17.08
C GLN A 36 38.62 17.22 -17.52
N TYR A 37 39.19 16.16 -16.94
CA TYR A 37 40.53 15.68 -17.28
C TYR A 37 40.61 15.21 -18.75
N MET A 38 39.65 14.40 -19.20
CA MET A 38 39.58 13.93 -20.59
C MET A 38 39.34 15.06 -21.58
N THR A 39 38.59 16.10 -21.21
CA THR A 39 38.46 17.32 -22.01
C THR A 39 39.80 18.03 -22.15
N HIS A 40 40.63 18.07 -21.10
CA HIS A 40 41.98 18.60 -21.19
C HIS A 40 42.87 17.73 -22.10
N CYS A 41 42.79 16.41 -21.98
CA CYS A 41 43.52 15.48 -22.85
C CYS A 41 43.12 15.62 -24.32
N LEU A 42 41.83 15.77 -24.62
CA LEU A 42 41.34 16.05 -25.99
C LEU A 42 41.95 17.33 -26.55
N LYS A 43 42.02 18.40 -25.75
CA LYS A 43 42.65 19.67 -26.18
C LYS A 43 44.15 19.53 -26.41
N LYS A 44 44.85 18.74 -25.61
CA LYS A 44 46.32 18.64 -25.63
C LYS A 44 46.85 17.61 -26.63
N TYR A 45 46.17 16.47 -26.74
CA TYR A 45 46.62 15.29 -27.49
C TYR A 45 45.71 14.96 -28.68
N GLY A 46 44.63 15.72 -28.86
CA GLY A 46 43.74 15.61 -30.01
C GLY A 46 42.76 14.44 -29.92
N GLU A 47 42.30 14.01 -31.10
CA GLU A 47 41.03 13.30 -31.28
C GLU A 47 40.95 11.90 -30.66
N SER A 48 42.09 11.30 -30.31
CA SER A 48 42.16 10.00 -29.63
C SER A 48 41.35 9.97 -28.32
N PHE A 49 41.12 11.13 -27.70
CA PHE A 49 40.33 11.25 -26.47
C PHE A 49 38.84 11.57 -26.70
N ARG A 50 38.39 11.75 -27.94
CA ARG A 50 36.99 12.08 -28.27
C ARG A 50 36.05 10.93 -27.92
N ILE A 51 36.41 9.70 -28.28
CA ILE A 51 35.62 8.49 -28.00
C ILE A 51 35.47 8.23 -26.50
N PRO A 52 36.55 8.14 -25.70
CA PRO A 52 36.40 7.90 -24.26
C PRO A 52 35.67 9.04 -23.55
N LEU A 53 35.83 10.29 -23.99
CA LEU A 53 35.04 11.41 -23.46
C LEU A 53 33.54 11.25 -23.73
N GLY A 54 33.16 10.77 -24.92
CA GLY A 54 31.77 10.43 -25.25
C GLY A 54 31.21 9.36 -24.32
N HIS A 55 31.95 8.27 -24.12
CA HIS A 55 31.54 7.21 -23.20
C HIS A 55 31.34 7.70 -21.76
N LEU A 56 32.20 8.60 -21.26
CA LEU A 56 32.03 9.19 -19.93
C LEU A 56 30.79 10.08 -19.84
N GLN A 57 30.46 10.83 -20.90
CA GLN A 57 29.24 11.64 -20.95
C GLN A 57 27.99 10.76 -20.94
N ASP A 58 27.98 9.68 -21.71
CA ASP A 58 26.89 8.71 -21.72
C ASP A 58 26.73 8.02 -20.36
N LEU A 59 27.84 7.62 -19.75
CA LEU A 59 27.86 7.01 -18.42
C LEU A 59 27.31 7.96 -17.35
N LYS A 60 27.64 9.25 -17.42
CA LYS A 60 27.07 10.29 -16.53
C LYS A 60 25.55 10.37 -16.67
N VAL A 61 25.04 10.35 -17.90
CA VAL A 61 23.58 10.38 -18.15
C VAL A 61 22.93 9.13 -17.58
N TYR A 62 23.50 7.96 -17.84
CA TYR A 62 23.02 6.68 -17.32
C TYR A 62 22.93 6.67 -15.79
N LYS A 63 24.00 7.04 -15.09
CA LYS A 63 24.01 7.08 -13.62
C LYS A 63 23.04 8.12 -13.05
N LYS A 64 22.87 9.27 -13.70
CA LYS A 64 21.83 10.25 -13.32
C LYS A 64 20.42 9.70 -13.46
N ASN A 65 20.16 8.88 -14.49
CA ASN A 65 18.85 8.23 -14.65
C ASN A 65 18.63 7.21 -13.53
N ALA A 66 19.62 6.38 -13.22
CA ALA A 66 19.53 5.42 -12.12
C ALA A 66 19.29 6.11 -10.77
N MET A 67 19.93 7.25 -10.49
CA MET A 67 19.61 8.04 -9.29
C MET A 67 18.15 8.51 -9.27
N ARG A 68 17.62 8.99 -10.39
CA ARG A 68 16.20 9.40 -10.47
C ARG A 68 15.25 8.23 -10.20
N ASP A 69 15.57 7.05 -10.68
CA ASP A 69 14.77 5.84 -10.45
C ASP A 69 14.80 5.42 -8.97
N ILE A 70 15.95 5.56 -8.29
CA ILE A 70 16.06 5.34 -6.84
C ILE A 70 15.17 6.31 -6.07
N ILE A 71 15.18 7.62 -6.40
CA ILE A 71 14.31 8.61 -5.76
C ILE A 71 12.84 8.24 -5.96
N ALA A 72 12.44 7.97 -7.20
CA ALA A 72 11.06 7.60 -7.52
C ALA A 72 10.62 6.34 -6.75
N THR A 73 11.53 5.37 -6.59
CA THR A 73 11.28 4.16 -5.80
C THR A 73 11.10 4.48 -4.31
N MET A 74 11.96 5.34 -3.74
CA MET A 74 11.84 5.79 -2.35
C MET A 74 10.54 6.56 -2.08
N GLU A 75 10.14 7.45 -3.00
CA GLU A 75 8.89 8.23 -2.91
C GLU A 75 7.66 7.33 -3.01
N SER A 76 7.66 6.38 -3.95
CA SER A 76 6.59 5.39 -4.10
C SER A 76 6.46 4.54 -2.83
N PHE A 77 7.60 4.07 -2.30
CA PHE A 77 7.63 3.30 -1.07
C PHE A 77 7.07 4.07 0.13
N SER A 78 7.50 5.33 0.30
CA SER A 78 6.98 6.23 1.35
C SER A 78 5.47 6.44 1.24
N THR A 79 4.97 6.66 0.02
CA THR A 79 3.53 6.83 -0.26
C THR A 79 2.73 5.59 0.14
N ASN A 80 3.22 4.40 -0.24
CA ASN A 80 2.57 3.13 0.07
C ASN A 80 2.56 2.85 1.59
N LEU A 81 3.65 3.14 2.29
CA LEU A 81 3.71 2.99 3.75
C LEU A 81 2.70 3.91 4.45
N ASN A 82 2.59 5.16 3.99
CA ASN A 82 1.64 6.10 4.57
C ASN A 82 0.20 5.66 4.31
N GLY A 83 -0.10 5.18 3.10
CA GLY A 83 -1.41 4.59 2.76
C GLY A 83 -1.77 3.40 3.64
N GLY A 84 -0.82 2.47 3.85
CA GLY A 84 -1.00 1.33 4.75
C GLY A 84 -1.27 1.74 6.21
N ARG A 85 -0.58 2.77 6.71
CA ARG A 85 -0.79 3.32 8.05
C ARG A 85 -2.19 3.91 8.21
N VAL A 86 -2.66 4.67 7.22
CA VAL A 86 -4.02 5.23 7.22
C VAL A 86 -5.06 4.11 7.28
N LEU A 87 -4.94 3.10 6.42
CA LEU A 87 -5.86 1.96 6.40
C LEU A 87 -5.89 1.20 7.74
N SER A 88 -4.72 0.97 8.34
CA SER A 88 -4.60 0.31 9.65
C SER A 88 -5.28 1.13 10.76
N ASN A 89 -5.10 2.45 10.76
CA ASN A 89 -5.75 3.34 11.71
C ASN A 89 -7.27 3.35 11.53
N THR A 90 -7.77 3.42 10.29
CA THR A 90 -9.20 3.36 9.99
C THR A 90 -9.82 2.03 10.44
N LEU A 91 -9.13 0.91 10.18
CA LEU A 91 -9.56 -0.40 10.65
C LEU A 91 -9.58 -0.48 12.18
N SER A 92 -8.53 0.02 12.85
CA SER A 92 -8.43 0.03 14.31
C SER A 92 -9.55 0.87 14.95
N GLN A 93 -9.87 2.02 14.36
CA GLN A 93 -10.99 2.87 14.78
C GLN A 93 -12.33 2.14 14.59
N HIS A 94 -12.55 1.52 13.42
CA HIS A 94 -13.78 0.77 13.15
C HIS A 94 -13.97 -0.42 14.10
N ILE A 95 -12.88 -1.12 14.46
CA ILE A 95 -12.93 -2.19 15.47
C ILE A 95 -13.27 -1.60 16.84
N ALA A 96 -12.63 -0.51 17.24
CA ALA A 96 -12.86 0.14 18.53
C ALA A 96 -14.28 0.72 18.69
N THR A 97 -14.89 1.19 17.60
CA THR A 97 -16.27 1.71 17.59
C THR A 97 -17.32 0.65 17.28
N SER A 98 -16.92 -0.59 16.94
CA SER A 98 -17.88 -1.67 16.70
C SER A 98 -18.53 -2.16 18.00
N ASP A 99 -19.87 -2.14 18.03
CA ASP A 99 -20.70 -2.54 19.18
C ASP A 99 -20.50 -4.00 19.63
N PHE A 100 -19.86 -4.83 18.80
CA PHE A 100 -19.51 -6.21 19.11
C PHE A 100 -18.58 -6.31 20.33
N VAL A 101 -17.61 -5.39 20.49
CA VAL A 101 -16.66 -5.40 21.62
C VAL A 101 -17.24 -4.72 22.87
N ASN A 102 -18.09 -3.71 22.69
CA ASN A 102 -18.75 -3.01 23.81
C ASN A 102 -19.85 -3.82 24.51
N SER A 103 -20.39 -4.87 23.87
CA SER A 103 -21.45 -5.71 24.45
C SER A 103 -20.97 -6.77 25.47
N VAL A 104 -19.67 -7.07 25.53
CA VAL A 104 -19.13 -8.13 26.41
C VAL A 104 -19.02 -7.69 27.88
N GLY A 105 -19.20 -6.39 28.17
CA GLY A 105 -19.02 -5.82 29.51
C GLY A 105 -20.29 -5.51 30.32
N ARG A 106 -21.51 -5.73 29.80
CA ARG A 106 -22.75 -5.44 30.55
C ARG A 106 -23.58 -6.70 30.78
N SER A 107 -23.44 -7.21 32.00
CA SER A 107 -24.45 -7.89 32.81
C SER A 107 -25.19 -9.07 32.18
N TRP A 108 -24.76 -10.28 32.53
CA TRP A 108 -25.58 -11.49 32.42
C TRP A 108 -26.26 -11.73 33.77
N SER A 109 -27.18 -10.84 34.16
CA SER A 109 -28.19 -11.21 35.15
C SER A 109 -29.27 -12.00 34.42
N THR A 110 -29.08 -13.31 34.36
CA THR A 110 -30.06 -14.28 33.91
C THR A 110 -31.37 -14.12 34.66
N SER A 111 -32.43 -13.76 33.95
CA SER A 111 -33.80 -14.11 34.33
C SER A 111 -34.49 -14.65 33.09
N SER A 112 -34.74 -15.95 33.16
CA SER A 112 -35.36 -16.78 32.15
C SER A 112 -36.74 -16.23 31.76
N SER A 113 -36.90 -15.83 30.49
CA SER A 113 -38.16 -16.04 29.81
C SER A 113 -37.88 -16.45 28.38
N LEU A 114 -38.50 -17.55 27.98
CA LEU A 114 -38.48 -18.11 26.64
C LEU A 114 -39.05 -17.08 25.66
N VAL A 115 -38.18 -16.33 24.98
CA VAL A 115 -38.56 -15.56 23.79
C VAL A 115 -37.57 -15.89 22.69
N ASN A 116 -38.11 -16.63 21.71
CA ASN A 116 -37.47 -17.08 20.48
C ASN A 116 -36.86 -15.89 19.71
N PRO A 117 -35.53 -15.80 19.52
CA PRO A 117 -34.95 -14.67 18.81
C PRO A 117 -34.93 -14.98 17.31
N GLN A 118 -36.03 -14.63 16.63
CA GLN A 118 -35.99 -14.41 15.19
C GLN A 118 -35.20 -13.11 14.95
N ALA A 119 -33.88 -13.21 14.96
CA ALA A 119 -32.97 -12.09 14.76
C ALA A 119 -33.14 -11.52 13.35
N GLN A 120 -33.96 -10.47 13.22
CA GLN A 120 -33.98 -9.61 12.06
C GLN A 120 -32.72 -8.73 12.10
N TYR A 121 -31.67 -9.15 11.39
CA TYR A 121 -30.54 -8.28 11.09
C TYR A 121 -31.01 -7.21 10.09
N ALA A 122 -31.38 -6.04 10.61
CA ALA A 122 -31.56 -4.84 9.80
C ALA A 122 -30.19 -4.37 9.31
N GLY A 123 -29.93 -4.54 8.01
CA GLY A 123 -28.68 -4.12 7.37
C GLY A 123 -28.53 -2.60 7.33
N MET A 124 -27.31 -2.12 7.64
CA MET A 124 -26.91 -0.74 7.42
C MET A 124 -26.92 -0.43 5.91
N VAL A 125 -27.54 0.70 5.56
CA VAL A 125 -27.81 1.14 4.20
C VAL A 125 -26.60 1.92 3.66
N SER A 126 -26.08 1.51 2.50
CA SER A 126 -25.44 2.43 1.56
C SER A 126 -26.32 2.45 0.31
N ARG A 127 -26.95 3.61 0.05
CA ARG A 127 -27.73 3.93 -1.16
C ARG A 127 -29.07 3.19 -1.39
N GLY A 128 -29.91 3.09 -0.35
CA GLY A 128 -31.36 2.94 -0.54
C GLY A 128 -31.89 1.58 -1.02
N GLU A 129 -31.05 0.55 -1.09
CA GLU A 129 -31.51 -0.82 -1.39
C GLU A 129 -31.50 -1.69 -0.13
N VAL A 130 -32.66 -2.28 0.20
CA VAL A 130 -32.82 -3.22 1.32
C VAL A 130 -32.43 -4.62 0.83
N VAL A 131 -31.22 -5.07 1.19
CA VAL A 131 -30.73 -6.41 0.84
C VAL A 131 -30.96 -7.36 2.02
N THR A 132 -31.82 -8.36 1.82
CA THR A 132 -32.07 -9.41 2.82
C THR A 132 -31.22 -10.64 2.52
N MET A 133 -30.25 -10.95 3.38
CA MET A 133 -29.49 -12.21 3.30
C MET A 133 -30.28 -13.33 4.00
N THR A 134 -30.64 -14.39 3.26
CA THR A 134 -31.27 -15.58 3.84
C THR A 134 -30.30 -16.76 3.78
N THR A 135 -30.07 -17.44 4.90
CA THR A 135 -29.27 -18.67 4.94
C THR A 135 -30.17 -19.83 5.35
N LYS A 136 -30.14 -20.94 4.59
CA LYS A 136 -30.71 -22.22 5.02
C LYS A 136 -29.59 -23.05 5.60
N LYS A 137 -29.55 -23.17 6.92
CA LYS A 137 -28.51 -23.90 7.66
C LYS A 137 -28.74 -25.40 7.53
N LYS A 138 -27.83 -26.12 6.86
CA LYS A 138 -27.62 -27.57 7.03
C LYS A 138 -26.25 -27.79 7.70
N PRO A 139 -26.09 -28.75 8.62
CA PRO A 139 -24.80 -28.97 9.28
C PRO A 139 -23.78 -29.54 8.27
N ASN A 140 -22.55 -29.02 8.31
CA ASN A 140 -21.35 -29.50 7.59
C ASN A 140 -21.25 -29.30 6.05
N THR A 141 -21.71 -28.18 5.50
CA THR A 141 -21.32 -27.76 4.13
C THR A 141 -20.90 -26.28 4.07
N PRO A 142 -19.94 -25.91 3.20
CA PRO A 142 -19.56 -24.51 2.98
C PRO A 142 -20.77 -23.63 2.63
N VAL A 143 -20.87 -22.48 3.29
CA VAL A 143 -21.99 -21.55 3.09
C VAL A 143 -21.80 -20.81 1.77
N HIS A 144 -22.65 -21.13 0.78
CA HIS A 144 -22.72 -20.38 -0.48
C HIS A 144 -23.68 -19.20 -0.33
N TYR A 145 -23.15 -17.98 -0.43
CA TYR A 145 -23.96 -16.76 -0.45
C TYR A 145 -24.54 -16.55 -1.84
N LYS A 146 -25.87 -16.44 -1.94
CA LYS A 146 -26.55 -16.03 -3.17
C LYS A 146 -27.14 -14.63 -2.95
N LEU A 147 -26.60 -13.64 -3.66
CA LEU A 147 -27.20 -12.31 -3.69
C LEU A 147 -28.54 -12.39 -4.44
N ILE A 148 -29.60 -11.93 -3.80
CA ILE A 148 -30.92 -11.77 -4.42
C ILE A 148 -31.27 -10.30 -4.31
N THR A 149 -31.25 -9.61 -5.44
CA THR A 149 -31.73 -8.23 -5.56
C THR A 149 -33.20 -8.28 -5.98
N LYS A 150 -34.10 -7.71 -5.16
CA LYS A 150 -35.47 -7.45 -5.59
C LYS A 150 -35.53 -6.02 -6.10
N LYS A 151 -35.89 -5.84 -7.38
CA LYS A 151 -36.23 -4.51 -7.90
C LYS A 151 -37.47 -3.99 -7.15
N PRO A 152 -37.47 -2.73 -6.69
CA PRO A 152 -38.66 -2.14 -6.08
C PRO A 152 -39.77 -2.06 -7.13
N GLN A 153 -40.92 -2.65 -6.81
CA GLN A 153 -42.16 -2.37 -7.54
C GLN A 153 -42.51 -0.90 -7.27
N GLY A 154 -42.52 -0.10 -8.34
CA GLY A 154 -42.91 1.30 -8.28
C GLY A 154 -44.31 1.42 -7.69
N GLN A 155 -44.44 2.22 -6.64
CA GLN A 155 -45.71 2.87 -6.34
C GLN A 155 -46.01 3.81 -7.51
N ALA A 156 -46.96 3.39 -8.34
CA ALA A 156 -47.62 4.24 -9.28
C ALA A 156 -48.41 5.31 -8.50
N THR A 157 -48.26 6.55 -8.96
CA THR A 157 -49.14 7.70 -8.74
C THR A 157 -50.63 7.33 -8.73
N LEU A 158 -51.36 7.86 -7.76
CA LEU A 158 -52.51 8.78 -7.93
C LEU A 158 -52.71 9.56 -6.64
#